data_AF-A0A7Y9ZL47-F1
#
_entry.id   AF-A0A7Y9ZL47-F1
#
_cell.length_a   1.000
_cell.length_b   1.000
_cell.length_c   1.000
_cell.angle_alpha   90.00
_cell.angle_beta   90.00
_cell.angle_gamma   90.00
#
_symmetry.space_group_name_H-M   'P 1'
#
loop_
_entity.id
_entity.type
_entity.pdbx_description
1 polymer ?
#
loop_
_entity_poly.entity_id
_entity_poly.type
_entity_poly.pdbx_seq_one_letter_code
_entity_poly.pdbx_strand_id
1 'polypeptide(L)'
;MDDVQQGGQPDEDGSGPADTAAPLRRRRWALASAGLATLAAASTGLALALTGGDGGAGASADELPSPRSITRDGVTYEVGLISPAAAALDPDDPKAVTVYVFAGESAEQPECSMLEPRARIVEQTSSAVRIATYVYRVPIEGDESISCGFVTSTPGADYRAMTMHLSEPLGQRRLVDEQSGEDIGHLEHDYEPTPGWLPSGFAPRDRDPMLDLYSGFTPEGDFRVSRQYVRGRDGFLDVDVRSSTGCCEMGDAVSHADVGGHEATITENDYHRCVSWSPLPGIVTDVCSTMTLLPADDLLRVARSVPEP
;
A
#
# COMPACT_ATOMS: atom_id res chain seq x y z
N MET A 1 3.97 -21.48 63.28
CA MET A 1 4.85 -22.22 64.21
C MET A 1 5.39 -23.40 63.44
N ASP A 2 6.47 -23.19 62.72
CA ASP A 2 7.71 -23.96 62.81
C ASP A 2 8.71 -23.31 61.85
N ASP A 3 9.91 -23.14 62.39
CA ASP A 3 10.98 -22.26 61.97
C ASP A 3 12.02 -22.99 61.10
N VAL A 4 12.63 -22.22 60.17
CA VAL A 4 14.08 -22.13 59.91
C VAL A 4 14.83 -23.38 59.37
N GLN A 5 15.50 -23.25 58.21
CA GLN A 5 16.97 -23.02 58.04
C GLN A 5 17.39 -23.21 56.56
N GLN A 6 17.81 -22.15 55.87
CA GLN A 6 19.19 -21.79 55.45
C GLN A 6 19.95 -22.77 54.52
N GLY A 7 20.51 -22.19 53.45
CA GLY A 7 21.92 -22.38 53.09
C GLY A 7 22.21 -22.96 51.71
N GLY A 8 22.96 -22.21 50.88
CA GLY A 8 23.72 -22.80 49.77
C GLY A 8 23.88 -21.96 48.50
N GLN A 9 24.67 -20.89 48.56
CA GLN A 9 25.65 -20.55 47.50
C GLN A 9 27.04 -20.91 48.10
N PRO A 10 28.14 -21.16 47.34
CA PRO A 10 28.49 -20.50 46.07
C PRO A 10 29.32 -21.33 45.05
N ASP A 11 29.80 -20.62 44.00
CA ASP A 11 31.00 -20.84 43.16
C ASP A 11 30.97 -21.98 42.13
N GLU A 12 31.58 -21.92 40.93
CA GLU A 12 32.49 -20.98 40.26
C GLU A 12 32.59 -21.43 38.78
N ASP A 13 33.12 -20.54 37.93
CA ASP A 13 33.90 -20.84 36.72
C ASP A 13 33.29 -21.51 35.47
N GLY A 14 33.37 -20.76 34.37
CA GLY A 14 33.12 -21.26 33.01
C GLY A 14 33.55 -20.24 31.96
N SER A 15 34.86 -20.10 31.80
CA SER A 15 35.57 -19.24 30.86
C SER A 15 35.09 -19.34 29.39
N GLY A 16 35.20 -18.21 28.67
CA GLY A 16 35.78 -18.22 27.32
C GLY A 16 34.90 -17.66 26.18
N PRO A 17 35.37 -16.64 25.43
CA PRO A 17 34.69 -16.09 24.27
C PRO A 17 35.01 -16.91 23.01
N ALA A 18 34.06 -17.00 22.08
CA ALA A 18 34.33 -17.50 20.73
C ALA A 18 33.72 -16.55 19.71
N ASP A 19 34.58 -15.65 19.22
CA ASP A 19 34.54 -15.11 17.87
C ASP A 19 34.24 -16.23 16.86
N THR A 20 33.21 -16.07 16.04
CA THR A 20 33.18 -16.70 14.71
C THR A 20 32.47 -15.78 13.73
N ALA A 21 33.30 -15.00 13.03
CA ALA A 21 32.93 -14.24 11.86
C ALA A 21 32.44 -15.17 10.74
N ALA A 22 31.16 -15.00 10.38
CA ALA A 22 30.50 -15.46 9.16
C ALA A 22 31.13 -14.89 7.86
N PRO A 23 31.78 -15.63 6.93
CA PRO A 23 32.41 -15.01 5.77
C PRO A 23 31.39 -14.57 4.69
N LEU A 24 31.47 -13.29 4.33
CA LEU A 24 30.82 -12.66 3.18
C LEU A 24 31.22 -13.38 1.87
N ARG A 25 30.30 -14.16 1.31
CA ARG A 25 30.41 -14.67 -0.07
C ARG A 25 30.17 -13.52 -1.05
N ARG A 26 31.28 -12.91 -1.48
CA ARG A 26 31.34 -12.04 -2.67
C ARG A 26 30.89 -12.82 -3.91
N ARG A 27 29.68 -12.55 -4.40
CA ARG A 27 29.30 -12.88 -5.79
C ARG A 27 29.66 -11.71 -6.68
N ARG A 28 30.74 -11.91 -7.46
CA ARG A 28 31.10 -11.09 -8.61
C ARG A 28 30.08 -11.35 -9.71
N TRP A 29 29.32 -10.33 -10.11
CA TRP A 29 28.65 -10.32 -11.41
C TRP A 29 29.42 -9.39 -12.34
N ALA A 30 29.79 -9.95 -13.47
CA ALA A 30 30.62 -9.33 -14.48
C ALA A 30 29.78 -8.38 -15.34
N LEU A 31 30.36 -7.21 -15.60
CA LEU A 31 29.98 -6.30 -16.67
C LEU A 31 30.07 -7.02 -18.03
N ALA A 32 28.98 -6.99 -18.79
CA ALA A 32 29.00 -7.25 -20.23
C ALA A 32 28.31 -6.07 -20.93
N SER A 33 29.16 -5.22 -21.52
CA SER A 33 28.80 -4.12 -22.39
C SER A 33 28.70 -4.58 -23.84
N ALA A 34 27.58 -4.26 -24.49
CA ALA A 34 27.37 -4.15 -25.94
C ALA A 34 26.01 -3.44 -26.10
N GLY A 35 25.76 -2.43 -26.92
CA GLY A 35 26.46 -1.90 -28.08
C GLY A 35 25.38 -1.48 -29.09
N LEU A 36 25.22 -0.16 -29.27
CA LEU A 36 24.63 0.58 -30.41
C LEU A 36 23.36 0.07 -31.12
N ALA A 37 22.34 0.94 -31.15
CA ALA A 37 21.62 1.25 -32.39
C ALA A 37 21.01 2.67 -32.34
N THR A 38 21.62 3.57 -33.09
CA THR A 38 21.09 4.87 -33.53
C THR A 38 19.98 4.66 -34.55
N LEU A 39 18.87 5.38 -34.43
CA LEU A 39 18.03 5.76 -35.56
C LEU A 39 17.39 7.13 -35.28
N ALA A 40 17.87 8.12 -36.03
CA ALA A 40 17.24 9.41 -36.18
C ALA A 40 16.04 9.27 -37.13
N ALA A 41 14.92 9.87 -36.78
CA ALA A 41 13.89 10.26 -37.74
C ALA A 41 13.41 11.67 -37.40
N ALA A 42 13.86 12.62 -38.22
CA ALA A 42 13.31 13.95 -38.28
C ALA A 42 11.87 13.90 -38.79
N SER A 43 10.98 14.68 -38.19
CA SER A 43 9.84 15.23 -38.94
C SER A 43 9.62 16.67 -38.50
N THR A 44 9.81 17.55 -39.48
CA THR A 44 9.69 18.99 -39.37
C THR A 44 8.26 19.39 -39.74
N GLY A 45 7.64 20.20 -38.88
CA GLY A 45 6.79 21.31 -39.29
C GLY A 45 5.31 21.04 -39.57
N LEU A 46 4.46 21.58 -38.70
CA LEU A 46 3.56 22.65 -39.16
C LEU A 46 3.18 23.54 -37.97
N ALA A 47 3.71 24.76 -37.96
CA ALA A 47 3.20 25.84 -37.14
C ALA A 47 2.01 26.48 -37.86
N LEU A 48 0.87 26.55 -37.19
CA LEU A 48 -0.19 27.50 -37.50
C LEU A 48 -0.59 28.18 -36.20
N ALA A 49 -0.37 29.50 -36.20
CA ALA A 49 -0.61 30.37 -35.08
C ALA A 49 -1.99 31.03 -35.19
N LEU A 50 -2.54 31.31 -34.00
CA LEU A 50 -3.47 32.40 -33.64
C LEU A 50 -4.96 32.24 -33.98
N THR A 51 -5.80 32.14 -32.95
CA THR A 51 -6.58 33.24 -32.32
C THR A 51 -7.26 32.68 -31.07
N GLY A 52 -7.06 33.22 -29.86
CA GLY A 52 -7.82 34.34 -29.34
C GLY A 52 -9.10 33.86 -28.62
N GLY A 53 -9.03 33.71 -27.29
CA GLY A 53 -10.18 33.35 -26.45
C GLY A 53 -9.80 33.34 -24.97
N ASP A 54 -10.15 34.41 -24.27
CA ASP A 54 -10.01 34.60 -22.82
C ASP A 54 -10.71 33.49 -22.02
N GLY A 55 -10.12 33.15 -20.86
CA GLY A 55 -10.86 32.62 -19.72
C GLY A 55 -10.43 31.24 -19.23
N GLY A 56 -9.44 31.21 -18.34
CA GLY A 56 -9.11 30.03 -17.53
C GLY A 56 -7.62 29.98 -17.23
N ALA A 57 -7.23 30.48 -16.06
CA ALA A 57 -5.90 30.22 -15.52
C ALA A 57 -5.76 28.71 -15.27
N GLY A 58 -5.32 27.97 -16.28
CA GLY A 58 -4.80 26.62 -16.10
C GLY A 58 -3.52 26.74 -15.30
N ALA A 59 -3.54 26.28 -14.06
CA ALA A 59 -2.31 26.00 -13.33
C ALA A 59 -1.45 25.11 -14.23
N SER A 60 -0.26 25.59 -14.62
CA SER A 60 0.64 24.80 -15.44
C SER A 60 0.98 23.50 -14.71
N ALA A 61 1.02 22.39 -15.44
CA ALA A 61 1.37 21.07 -14.92
C ALA A 61 2.71 21.06 -14.13
N ASP A 62 3.57 22.06 -14.35
CA ASP A 62 4.93 22.19 -13.81
C ASP A 62 5.10 22.84 -12.43
N GLU A 63 4.03 23.36 -11.81
CA GLU A 63 4.22 24.05 -10.53
C GLU A 63 4.24 23.04 -9.36
N LEU A 64 5.39 22.35 -9.16
CA LEU A 64 5.62 21.62 -7.89
C LEU A 64 5.46 22.59 -6.72
N PRO A 65 4.99 22.10 -5.56
CA PRO A 65 4.84 22.90 -4.35
C PRO A 65 6.09 23.72 -4.00
N SER A 66 5.88 24.89 -3.42
CA SER A 66 6.94 25.69 -2.79
C SER A 66 6.88 25.51 -1.27
N PRO A 67 8.02 25.38 -0.58
CA PRO A 67 9.39 25.39 -1.10
C PRO A 67 9.77 24.15 -1.93
N ARG A 68 10.79 24.24 -2.78
CA ARG A 68 11.27 23.09 -3.58
C ARG A 68 12.13 22.11 -2.77
N SER A 69 12.62 22.53 -1.61
CA SER A 69 13.42 21.72 -0.71
C SER A 69 13.15 22.11 0.73
N ILE A 70 13.23 21.14 1.64
CA ILE A 70 13.18 21.35 3.08
C ILE A 70 14.35 20.63 3.73
N THR A 71 14.79 21.13 4.89
CA THR A 71 15.79 20.43 5.71
C THR A 71 15.14 20.04 7.03
N ARG A 72 15.20 18.75 7.37
CA ARG A 72 14.70 18.19 8.63
C ARG A 72 15.74 17.24 9.19
N ASP A 73 16.08 17.39 10.46
CA ASP A 73 17.10 16.59 11.16
C ASP A 73 18.45 16.48 10.44
N GLY A 74 18.85 17.56 9.77
CA GLY A 74 20.11 17.64 9.01
C GLY A 74 20.08 16.98 7.63
N VAL A 75 18.97 16.35 7.25
CA VAL A 75 18.74 15.77 5.92
C VAL A 75 18.00 16.78 5.04
N THR A 76 18.46 16.93 3.80
CA THR A 76 17.79 17.79 2.80
C THR A 76 16.91 16.93 1.91
N TYR A 77 15.64 17.30 1.86
CA TYR A 77 14.62 16.68 1.03
C TYR A 77 14.26 17.64 -0.11
N GLU A 78 14.05 17.09 -1.29
CA GLU A 78 13.59 17.81 -2.47
C GLU A 78 12.19 17.37 -2.84
N VAL A 79 11.36 18.33 -3.25
CA VAL A 79 10.01 18.02 -3.73
C VAL A 79 10.11 17.37 -5.11
N GLY A 80 9.44 16.23 -5.27
CA GLY A 80 9.39 15.49 -6.51
C GLY A 80 8.00 14.95 -6.78
N LEU A 81 7.70 14.74 -8.05
CA LEU A 81 6.56 13.90 -8.46
C LEU A 81 6.82 12.46 -8.03
N ILE A 82 5.79 11.83 -7.48
CA ILE A 82 5.72 10.40 -7.20
C ILE A 82 4.40 9.84 -7.71
N SER A 83 4.36 8.57 -8.10
CA SER A 83 3.12 7.88 -8.40
C SER A 83 2.37 7.63 -7.09
N PRO A 84 1.04 7.86 -7.04
CA PRO A 84 0.25 7.40 -5.92
C PRO A 84 0.28 5.87 -5.88
N ALA A 85 0.09 5.31 -4.70
CA ALA A 85 0.04 3.87 -4.55
C ALA A 85 -1.29 3.30 -5.05
N ALA A 86 -2.39 3.97 -4.71
CA ALA A 86 -3.73 3.62 -5.15
C ALA A 86 -4.69 4.82 -5.09
N ALA A 87 -5.90 4.61 -5.59
CA ALA A 87 -7.03 5.50 -5.39
C ALA A 87 -8.31 4.74 -5.01
N ALA A 88 -9.27 5.45 -4.42
CA ALA A 88 -10.62 4.94 -4.16
C ALA A 88 -11.66 6.03 -4.37
N LEU A 89 -12.85 5.62 -4.80
CA LEU A 89 -14.03 6.49 -4.82
C LEU A 89 -14.70 6.52 -3.46
N ASP A 90 -15.16 7.70 -3.06
CA ASP A 90 -16.01 7.85 -1.88
C ASP A 90 -17.38 7.21 -2.16
N PRO A 91 -17.88 6.33 -1.27
CA PRO A 91 -19.16 5.65 -1.47
C PRO A 91 -20.36 6.61 -1.40
N ASP A 92 -20.25 7.71 -0.65
CA ASP A 92 -21.33 8.67 -0.41
C ASP A 92 -21.27 9.87 -1.38
N ASP A 93 -20.11 10.14 -2.00
CA ASP A 93 -19.93 11.17 -3.02
C ASP A 93 -19.18 10.65 -4.26
N PRO A 94 -19.86 10.38 -5.40
CA PRO A 94 -19.21 9.87 -6.62
C PRO A 94 -18.29 10.90 -7.31
N LYS A 95 -18.21 12.13 -6.78
CA LYS A 95 -17.23 13.14 -7.18
C LYS A 95 -16.01 13.20 -6.26
N ALA A 96 -15.98 12.49 -5.13
CA ALA A 96 -14.82 12.47 -4.25
C ALA A 96 -13.94 11.25 -4.59
N VAL A 97 -12.68 11.53 -4.89
CA VAL A 97 -11.63 10.52 -5.10
C VAL A 97 -10.56 10.72 -4.05
N THR A 98 -10.20 9.66 -3.35
CA THR A 98 -9.09 9.67 -2.40
C THR A 98 -7.90 8.95 -3.01
N VAL A 99 -6.75 9.62 -3.06
CA VAL A 99 -5.47 8.98 -3.45
C VAL A 99 -4.62 8.69 -2.22
N TYR A 100 -3.94 7.55 -2.25
CA TYR A 100 -3.07 7.09 -1.18
C TYR A 100 -1.62 7.29 -1.58
N VAL A 101 -0.89 8.05 -0.76
CA VAL A 101 0.51 8.39 -1.05
C VAL A 101 1.36 8.09 0.17
N PHE A 102 2.47 7.40 -0.06
CA PHE A 102 3.38 7.02 1.02
C PHE A 102 3.95 8.25 1.72
N ALA A 103 4.08 8.15 3.05
CA ALA A 103 4.36 9.24 3.97
C ALA A 103 5.07 8.73 5.23
N GLY A 104 6.09 7.91 5.04
CA GLY A 104 6.91 7.37 6.14
C GLY A 104 8.23 8.09 6.27
N GLU A 105 8.75 8.10 7.49
CA GLU A 105 10.11 8.53 7.81
C GLU A 105 10.84 7.33 8.43
N SER A 106 12.04 7.02 7.95
CA SER A 106 12.83 5.89 8.44
C SER A 106 14.23 6.35 8.80
N ALA A 107 14.59 6.20 10.08
CA ALA A 107 15.96 6.47 10.54
C ALA A 107 16.97 5.44 10.02
N GLU A 108 16.52 4.22 9.73
CA GLU A 108 17.35 3.13 9.21
C GLU A 108 17.57 3.24 7.69
N GLN A 109 16.58 3.80 6.97
CA GLN A 109 16.62 4.03 5.52
C GLN A 109 16.13 5.45 5.18
N PRO A 110 16.90 6.50 5.52
CA PRO A 110 16.50 7.89 5.29
C PRO A 110 16.19 8.20 3.82
N GLU A 111 16.86 7.53 2.89
CA GLU A 111 16.64 7.64 1.45
C GLU A 111 15.22 7.27 1.00
N CYS A 112 14.54 6.40 1.76
CA CYS A 112 13.17 6.01 1.49
C CYS A 112 12.14 6.85 2.26
N SER A 113 12.58 7.87 3.00
CA SER A 113 11.69 8.77 3.72
C SER A 113 10.98 9.72 2.74
N MET A 114 9.65 9.79 2.85
CA MET A 114 8.81 10.68 2.06
C MET A 114 7.94 11.52 2.98
N LEU A 115 8.04 12.83 2.83
CA LEU A 115 7.45 13.80 3.74
C LEU A 115 6.41 14.67 3.04
N GLU A 116 5.40 15.04 3.82
CA GLU A 116 4.37 16.02 3.45
C GLU A 116 3.76 15.76 2.07
N PRO A 117 3.19 14.56 1.83
CA PRO A 117 2.55 14.27 0.55
C PRO A 117 1.44 15.27 0.24
N ARG A 118 1.35 15.64 -1.04
CA ARG A 118 0.32 16.50 -1.60
C ARG A 118 -0.20 15.86 -2.89
N ALA A 119 -1.47 16.05 -3.18
CA ALA A 119 -2.10 15.66 -4.43
C ALA A 119 -2.91 16.83 -4.99
N ARG A 120 -2.99 16.93 -6.31
CA ARG A 120 -3.94 17.83 -6.97
C ARG A 120 -4.38 17.26 -8.31
N ILE A 121 -5.57 17.65 -8.72
CA ILE A 121 -6.06 17.40 -10.08
C ILE A 121 -5.42 18.43 -11.01
N VAL A 122 -4.72 17.97 -12.04
CA VAL A 122 -4.07 18.84 -13.04
C VAL A 122 -4.88 18.96 -14.32
N GLU A 123 -5.64 17.92 -14.68
CA GLU A 123 -6.53 17.94 -15.84
C GLU A 123 -7.79 17.11 -15.60
N GLN A 124 -8.93 17.59 -16.08
CA GLN A 124 -10.19 16.84 -16.10
C GLN A 124 -10.80 16.92 -17.50
N THR A 125 -10.96 15.77 -18.13
CA THR A 125 -11.59 15.63 -19.44
C THR A 125 -12.82 14.72 -19.33
N SER A 126 -13.53 14.55 -20.45
CA SER A 126 -14.65 13.61 -20.55
C SER A 126 -14.21 12.14 -20.48
N SER A 127 -12.92 11.82 -20.63
CA SER A 127 -12.40 10.44 -20.65
C SER A 127 -11.43 10.11 -19.52
N ALA A 128 -10.82 11.12 -18.91
CA ALA A 128 -9.81 10.92 -17.88
C ALA A 128 -9.71 12.09 -16.90
N VAL A 129 -9.25 11.80 -15.70
CA VAL A 129 -8.84 12.75 -14.67
C VAL A 129 -7.36 12.48 -14.39
N ARG A 130 -6.50 13.49 -14.58
CA ARG A 130 -5.08 13.42 -14.29
C ARG A 130 -4.77 13.98 -12.91
N ILE A 131 -4.06 13.21 -12.11
CA ILE A 131 -3.69 13.55 -10.75
C ILE A 131 -2.17 13.62 -10.66
N ALA A 132 -1.67 14.72 -10.11
CA ALA A 132 -0.27 14.86 -9.78
C ALA A 132 -0.07 14.76 -8.27
N THR A 133 0.83 13.87 -7.86
CA THR A 133 1.20 13.64 -6.46
C THR A 133 2.65 14.00 -6.21
N TYR A 134 2.89 14.68 -5.09
CA TYR A 134 4.18 15.27 -4.75
C TYR A 134 4.56 14.91 -3.32
N VAL A 135 5.84 14.65 -3.08
CA VAL A 135 6.43 14.50 -1.73
C VAL A 135 7.77 15.19 -1.67
N TYR A 136 8.21 15.54 -0.47
CA TYR A 136 9.62 15.79 -0.21
C TYR A 136 10.32 14.47 0.06
N ARG A 137 11.34 14.14 -0.72
CA ARG A 137 12.15 12.94 -0.55
C ARG A 137 13.62 13.27 -0.62
N VAL A 138 14.46 12.45 -0.01
CA VAL A 138 15.90 12.55 -0.23
C VAL A 138 16.17 12.25 -1.71
N PRO A 139 17.00 13.06 -2.40
CA PRO A 139 17.40 12.73 -3.77
C PRO A 139 18.14 11.39 -3.79
N ILE A 140 17.56 10.40 -4.47
CA ILE A 140 18.13 9.07 -4.62
C ILE A 140 18.96 9.03 -5.91
N GLU A 141 20.22 8.60 -5.83
CA GLU A 141 21.10 8.41 -7.00
C GLU A 141 21.32 6.91 -7.27
N GLY A 142 21.02 6.42 -8.48
CA GLY A 142 21.35 5.06 -8.90
C GLY A 142 20.39 3.94 -8.45
N ASP A 143 20.93 2.77 -8.09
CA ASP A 143 20.20 1.51 -7.84
C ASP A 143 19.34 1.50 -6.55
N GLU A 144 19.47 2.53 -5.71
CA GLU A 144 18.73 2.71 -4.44
C GLU A 144 17.22 2.96 -4.64
N SER A 145 16.78 3.26 -5.86
CA SER A 145 15.35 3.40 -6.19
C SER A 145 14.56 2.09 -6.00
N ILE A 146 15.22 0.94 -6.19
CA ILE A 146 14.59 -0.38 -6.09
C ILE A 146 14.32 -0.76 -4.63
N SER A 147 15.19 -0.37 -3.69
CA SER A 147 15.02 -0.68 -2.26
C SER A 147 13.83 0.03 -1.63
N CYS A 148 13.50 1.25 -2.06
CA CYS A 148 12.37 1.97 -1.51
C CYS A 148 11.01 1.42 -1.95
N GLY A 149 10.94 0.70 -3.08
CA GLY A 149 9.72 0.01 -3.51
C GLY A 149 9.20 -0.95 -2.44
N PHE A 150 10.09 -1.75 -1.84
CA PHE A 150 9.76 -2.69 -0.78
C PHE A 150 9.13 -2.01 0.45
N VAL A 151 9.72 -0.90 0.90
CA VAL A 151 9.23 -0.12 2.05
C VAL A 151 7.81 0.38 1.78
N THR A 152 7.56 0.93 0.60
CA THR A 152 6.23 1.44 0.24
C THR A 152 5.20 0.32 0.13
N SER A 153 5.56 -0.87 -0.36
CA SER A 153 4.62 -1.99 -0.51
C SER A 153 4.35 -2.78 0.78
N THR A 154 5.11 -2.53 1.86
CA THR A 154 5.00 -3.30 3.11
C THR A 154 3.64 -3.03 3.79
N PRO A 155 2.89 -4.08 4.22
CA PRO A 155 1.69 -3.90 5.02
C PRO A 155 1.97 -3.08 6.29
N GLY A 156 1.15 -2.06 6.56
CA GLY A 156 1.35 -1.14 7.68
C GLY A 156 2.32 0.02 7.40
N ALA A 157 2.82 0.14 6.15
CA ALA A 157 3.51 1.34 5.71
C ALA A 157 2.67 2.59 5.93
N ASP A 158 3.33 3.69 6.30
CA ASP A 158 2.66 4.97 6.55
C ASP A 158 2.18 5.59 5.24
N TYR A 159 0.87 5.59 5.01
CA TYR A 159 0.25 6.29 3.89
C TYR A 159 -0.52 7.52 4.37
N ARG A 160 -0.73 8.47 3.46
CA ARG A 160 -1.65 9.59 3.66
C ARG A 160 -2.74 9.54 2.61
N ALA A 161 -3.97 9.53 3.08
CA ALA A 161 -5.15 9.71 2.27
C ALA A 161 -5.31 11.20 1.90
N MET A 162 -5.51 11.48 0.62
CA MET A 162 -5.78 12.82 0.10
C MET A 162 -7.01 12.81 -0.78
N THR A 163 -8.12 13.28 -0.21
CA THR A 163 -9.40 13.39 -0.92
C THR A 163 -9.42 14.64 -1.79
N MET A 164 -9.84 14.47 -3.04
CA MET A 164 -9.99 15.53 -4.03
C MET A 164 -11.40 15.46 -4.62
N HIS A 165 -11.99 16.62 -4.88
CA HIS A 165 -13.31 16.70 -5.52
C HIS A 165 -13.18 16.95 -7.01
N LEU A 166 -13.79 16.05 -7.78
CA LEU A 166 -13.93 16.13 -9.21
C LEU A 166 -15.03 17.13 -9.61
N SER A 167 -14.89 17.70 -10.80
CA SER A 167 -15.92 18.58 -11.38
C SER A 167 -17.20 17.81 -11.75
N GLU A 168 -17.03 16.57 -12.20
CA GLU A 168 -18.07 15.62 -12.58
C GLU A 168 -17.81 14.26 -11.90
N PRO A 169 -18.80 13.37 -11.74
CA PRO A 169 -18.59 12.04 -11.18
C PRO A 169 -17.57 11.23 -11.99
N LEU A 170 -16.75 10.38 -11.37
CA LEU A 170 -15.72 9.63 -12.11
C LEU A 170 -16.33 8.77 -13.21
N GLY A 171 -17.33 7.96 -12.87
CA GLY A 171 -18.06 7.13 -13.83
C GLY A 171 -17.11 6.19 -14.58
N GLN A 172 -17.09 6.26 -15.91
CA GLN A 172 -16.22 5.43 -16.75
C GLN A 172 -14.89 6.11 -17.12
N ARG A 173 -14.57 7.25 -16.49
CA ARG A 173 -13.34 7.98 -16.77
C ARG A 173 -12.16 7.34 -16.06
N ARG A 174 -11.00 7.39 -16.69
CA ARG A 174 -9.77 6.85 -16.13
C ARG A 174 -9.18 7.81 -15.10
N LEU A 175 -8.65 7.28 -14.00
CA LEU A 175 -7.75 8.02 -13.11
C LEU A 175 -6.32 7.76 -13.55
N VAL A 176 -5.63 8.82 -13.97
CA VAL A 176 -4.30 8.75 -14.60
C VAL A 176 -3.28 9.46 -13.73
N ASP A 177 -2.15 8.82 -13.49
CA ASP A 177 -1.00 9.41 -12.81
C ASP A 177 -0.27 10.37 -13.76
N GLU A 178 -0.08 11.62 -13.34
CA GLU A 178 0.64 12.62 -14.13
C GLU A 178 2.12 12.24 -14.34
N GLN A 179 2.76 11.57 -13.37
CA GLN A 179 4.17 11.24 -13.47
C GLN A 179 4.44 10.14 -14.50
N SER A 180 3.73 9.02 -14.39
CA SER A 180 3.93 7.85 -15.24
C SER A 180 3.09 7.90 -16.53
N GLY A 181 1.95 8.60 -16.49
CA GLY A 181 0.92 8.53 -17.53
C GLY A 181 0.08 7.25 -17.51
N GLU A 182 0.28 6.38 -16.50
CA GLU A 182 -0.44 5.12 -16.33
C GLU A 182 -1.73 5.30 -15.53
N ASP A 183 -2.60 4.29 -15.57
CA ASP A 183 -3.80 4.28 -14.72
C ASP A 183 -3.41 4.00 -13.27
N ILE A 184 -3.92 4.83 -12.35
CA ILE A 184 -3.64 4.70 -10.91
C ILE A 184 -4.28 3.42 -10.33
N GLY A 185 -5.23 2.81 -11.04
CA GLY A 185 -6.13 1.82 -10.45
C GLY A 185 -7.03 2.48 -9.40
N HIS A 186 -8.28 2.06 -9.31
CA HIS A 186 -9.12 2.53 -8.22
C HIS A 186 -10.13 1.49 -7.80
N LEU A 187 -10.40 1.44 -6.50
CA LEU A 187 -11.47 0.60 -6.01
C LEU A 187 -12.81 1.27 -6.31
N GLU A 188 -13.63 0.57 -7.10
CA GLU A 188 -15.01 0.95 -7.36
C GLU A 188 -15.87 0.74 -6.11
N HIS A 189 -16.90 1.57 -5.94
CA HIS A 189 -17.84 1.45 -4.81
C HIS A 189 -18.53 0.08 -4.77
N ASP A 190 -18.85 -0.50 -5.93
CA ASP A 190 -19.56 -1.76 -6.04
C ASP A 190 -18.64 -2.99 -6.07
N TYR A 191 -17.34 -2.81 -5.82
CA TYR A 191 -16.44 -3.93 -5.67
C TYR A 191 -16.87 -4.80 -4.48
N GLU A 192 -17.03 -6.11 -4.71
CA GLU A 192 -17.33 -7.09 -3.67
C GLU A 192 -16.27 -8.19 -3.69
N PRO A 193 -15.40 -8.31 -2.66
CA PRO A 193 -14.37 -9.34 -2.62
C PRO A 193 -15.00 -10.70 -2.33
N THR A 194 -15.54 -11.34 -3.37
CA THR A 194 -16.24 -12.62 -3.27
C THR A 194 -15.30 -13.74 -3.70
N PRO A 195 -14.79 -14.58 -2.76
CA PRO A 195 -13.93 -15.70 -3.12
C PRO A 195 -14.66 -16.69 -4.02
N GLY A 196 -13.99 -17.15 -5.08
CA GLY A 196 -14.49 -18.22 -5.94
C GLY A 196 -14.53 -19.59 -5.26
N TRP A 197 -13.88 -19.75 -4.10
CA TRP A 197 -13.94 -20.95 -3.28
C TRP A 197 -14.08 -20.62 -1.79
N LEU A 198 -14.94 -21.36 -1.11
CA LEU A 198 -15.11 -21.31 0.34
C LEU A 198 -15.01 -22.72 0.93
N PRO A 199 -14.50 -22.87 2.17
CA PRO A 199 -14.58 -24.12 2.90
C PRO A 199 -16.04 -24.53 3.12
N SER A 200 -16.27 -25.84 3.20
CA SER A 200 -17.62 -26.38 3.37
C SER A 200 -18.34 -25.80 4.59
N GLY A 201 -19.59 -25.37 4.38
CA GLY A 201 -20.48 -24.88 5.43
C GLY A 201 -20.38 -23.37 5.71
N PHE A 202 -19.44 -22.66 5.09
CA PHE A 202 -19.47 -21.20 5.07
C PHE A 202 -20.47 -20.71 4.03
N ALA A 203 -21.28 -19.75 4.42
CA ALA A 203 -22.18 -19.03 3.53
C ALA A 203 -22.04 -17.52 3.77
N PRO A 204 -22.31 -16.66 2.77
CA PRO A 204 -22.33 -15.22 3.00
C PRO A 204 -23.25 -14.89 4.17
N ARG A 205 -22.77 -14.07 5.09
CA ARG A 205 -23.63 -13.50 6.11
C ARG A 205 -24.61 -12.56 5.41
N ASP A 206 -25.90 -12.67 5.71
CA ASP A 206 -26.87 -11.66 5.27
C ASP A 206 -26.37 -10.29 5.77
N ARG A 207 -26.32 -9.29 4.88
CA ARG A 207 -25.95 -7.92 5.25
C ARG A 207 -26.90 -7.45 6.35
N ASP A 208 -26.41 -7.37 7.58
CA ASP A 208 -27.13 -6.74 8.67
C ASP A 208 -26.67 -5.28 8.76
N PRO A 209 -27.50 -4.31 8.34
CA PRO A 209 -27.12 -2.90 8.31
C PRO A 209 -26.76 -2.33 9.69
N MET A 210 -27.07 -3.04 10.78
CA MET A 210 -26.64 -2.69 12.13
C MET A 210 -25.18 -3.02 12.45
N LEU A 211 -24.56 -3.97 11.73
CA LEU A 211 -23.15 -4.34 11.92
C LEU A 211 -22.19 -3.56 11.04
N ASP A 212 -22.70 -2.91 9.98
CA ASP A 212 -21.98 -1.88 9.23
C ASP A 212 -21.60 -0.67 10.11
N LEU A 213 -22.23 -0.53 11.29
CA LEU A 213 -21.87 0.46 12.31
C LEU A 213 -20.61 0.08 13.11
N TYR A 214 -20.25 -1.21 13.18
CA TYR A 214 -19.00 -1.67 13.83
C TYR A 214 -17.79 -1.70 12.87
N SER A 215 -18.02 -1.64 11.56
CA SER A 215 -17.03 -1.14 10.58
C SER A 215 -16.84 0.39 10.64
N GLY A 216 -17.54 1.06 11.56
CA GLY A 216 -17.66 2.52 11.67
C GLY A 216 -16.47 3.29 12.24
N PHE A 217 -15.25 2.74 12.17
CA PHE A 217 -14.03 3.53 12.36
C PHE A 217 -13.08 3.27 11.20
N THR A 218 -13.55 3.64 10.01
CA THR A 218 -12.64 3.91 8.90
C THR A 218 -12.21 5.36 9.09
N PRO A 219 -10.93 5.65 9.43
CA PRO A 219 -10.44 7.03 9.53
C PRO A 219 -10.82 7.84 8.28
N GLU A 220 -11.01 9.16 8.41
CA GLU A 220 -11.30 10.00 7.24
C GLU A 220 -10.27 9.76 6.12
N GLY A 221 -10.76 9.38 4.94
CA GLY A 221 -9.94 9.07 3.79
C GLY A 221 -9.44 7.62 3.71
N ASP A 222 -9.78 6.73 4.64
CA ASP A 222 -9.60 5.30 4.44
C ASP A 222 -10.82 4.68 3.74
N PHE A 223 -10.60 3.57 3.03
CA PHE A 223 -11.68 2.74 2.54
C PHE A 223 -11.52 1.33 3.11
N ARG A 224 -12.65 0.67 3.31
CA ARG A 224 -12.72 -0.76 3.60
C ARG A 224 -13.98 -1.32 2.97
N VAL A 225 -13.79 -2.33 2.14
CA VAL A 225 -14.86 -3.18 1.62
C VAL A 225 -14.70 -4.52 2.29
N SER A 226 -15.75 -4.98 2.97
CA SER A 226 -15.74 -6.24 3.71
C SER A 226 -16.82 -7.20 3.22
N ARG A 227 -16.50 -8.49 3.20
CA ARG A 227 -17.47 -9.56 3.02
C ARG A 227 -17.26 -10.63 4.09
N GLN A 228 -18.26 -10.77 4.95
CA GLN A 228 -18.28 -11.79 6.00
C GLN A 228 -19.03 -13.05 5.56
N TYR A 229 -18.49 -14.19 5.97
CA TYR A 229 -19.03 -15.53 5.78
C TYR A 229 -19.15 -16.22 7.13
N VAL A 230 -20.25 -16.94 7.33
CA VAL A 230 -20.56 -17.60 8.60
C VAL A 230 -20.75 -19.10 8.44
N ARG A 231 -20.27 -19.85 9.44
CA ARG A 231 -20.48 -21.30 9.60
C ARG A 231 -21.01 -21.58 11.00
N GLY A 232 -22.33 -21.71 11.13
CA GLY A 232 -22.97 -21.90 12.43
C GLY A 232 -23.00 -20.59 13.24
N ARG A 233 -22.90 -20.68 14.57
CA ARG A 233 -22.97 -19.50 15.47
C ARG A 233 -21.63 -18.81 15.70
N ASP A 234 -20.53 -19.57 15.64
CA ASP A 234 -19.22 -19.10 16.10
C ASP A 234 -18.15 -19.11 15.01
N GLY A 235 -18.49 -19.62 13.82
CA GLY A 235 -17.56 -19.67 12.70
C GLY A 235 -17.66 -18.42 11.83
N PHE A 236 -16.64 -17.56 11.84
CA PHE A 236 -16.57 -16.38 10.98
C PHE A 236 -15.35 -16.46 10.07
N LEU A 237 -15.54 -16.06 8.82
CA LEU A 237 -14.49 -15.78 7.85
C LEU A 237 -14.78 -14.42 7.22
N ASP A 238 -13.82 -13.51 7.30
CA ASP A 238 -13.92 -12.15 6.79
C ASP A 238 -12.95 -11.99 5.63
N VAL A 239 -13.41 -11.37 4.55
CA VAL A 239 -12.59 -10.95 3.42
C VAL A 239 -12.67 -9.45 3.34
N ASP A 240 -11.55 -8.77 3.57
CA ASP A 240 -11.47 -7.32 3.56
C ASP A 240 -10.56 -6.86 2.43
N VAL A 241 -10.95 -5.80 1.73
CA VAL A 241 -10.08 -5.02 0.84
C VAL A 241 -10.11 -3.58 1.35
N ARG A 242 -8.96 -3.07 1.74
CA ARG A 242 -8.86 -1.78 2.43
C ARG A 242 -7.64 -0.98 1.99
N SER A 243 -7.63 0.30 2.32
CA SER A 243 -6.40 1.08 2.29
C SER A 243 -5.38 0.49 3.27
N SER A 244 -4.10 0.54 2.91
CA SER A 244 -2.99 0.14 3.78
C SER A 244 -2.93 0.96 5.08
N THR A 245 -3.46 2.19 5.06
CA THR A 245 -3.67 3.07 6.22
C THR A 245 -4.78 2.63 7.16
N GLY A 246 -5.77 1.88 6.64
CA GLY A 246 -6.87 1.35 7.44
C GLY A 246 -6.34 0.32 8.42
N CYS A 247 -6.13 0.70 9.67
CA CYS A 247 -5.47 -0.13 10.67
C CYS A 247 -6.27 -1.40 11.00
N CYS A 248 -5.58 -2.55 10.99
CA CYS A 248 -5.81 -3.68 11.89
C CYS A 248 -4.44 -4.36 12.08
N GLU A 249 -3.78 -4.20 13.23
CA GLU A 249 -2.69 -5.10 13.61
C GLU A 249 -3.29 -6.50 13.80
N MET A 250 -3.06 -7.38 12.83
CA MET A 250 -3.67 -8.70 12.85
C MET A 250 -2.75 -9.72 13.51
N GLY A 251 -2.21 -9.41 14.69
CA GLY A 251 -1.34 -10.34 15.42
C GLY A 251 0.07 -10.48 14.87
N ASP A 252 0.81 -11.45 15.41
CA ASP A 252 2.21 -11.67 15.08
C ASP A 252 2.36 -12.38 13.74
N ALA A 253 3.33 -11.96 12.93
CA ALA A 253 3.69 -12.65 11.70
C ALA A 253 4.27 -14.04 12.03
N VAL A 254 3.64 -15.10 11.50
CA VAL A 254 4.05 -16.49 11.75
C VAL A 254 4.62 -17.16 10.50
N SER A 255 4.28 -16.68 9.31
CA SER A 255 4.71 -17.27 8.03
C SER A 255 4.49 -16.31 6.86
N HIS A 256 5.06 -16.64 5.69
CA HIS A 256 4.84 -15.97 4.41
C HIS A 256 4.45 -16.99 3.34
N ALA A 257 3.66 -16.56 2.35
CA ALA A 257 3.20 -17.40 1.25
C ALA A 257 2.99 -16.58 -0.04
N ASP A 258 2.75 -17.27 -1.16
CA ASP A 258 2.34 -16.64 -2.42
C ASP A 258 0.81 -16.71 -2.59
N VAL A 259 0.22 -15.56 -2.92
CA VAL A 259 -1.19 -15.40 -3.33
C VAL A 259 -1.23 -14.71 -4.69
N GLY A 260 -1.38 -15.48 -5.76
CA GLY A 260 -1.56 -14.92 -7.10
C GLY A 260 -0.32 -14.21 -7.66
N GLY A 261 0.89 -14.54 -7.19
CA GLY A 261 2.12 -13.83 -7.55
C GLY A 261 2.49 -12.69 -6.59
N HIS A 262 1.67 -12.43 -5.57
CA HIS A 262 1.95 -11.44 -4.53
C HIS A 262 2.45 -12.12 -3.26
N GLU A 263 3.45 -11.51 -2.61
CA GLU A 263 3.89 -11.95 -1.28
C GLU A 263 2.79 -11.65 -0.25
N ALA A 264 2.37 -12.69 0.45
CA ALA A 264 1.36 -12.63 1.49
C ALA A 264 1.99 -12.96 2.85
N THR A 265 1.58 -12.23 3.88
CA THR A 265 1.95 -12.47 5.27
C THR A 265 0.82 -13.19 5.97
N ILE A 266 1.16 -14.26 6.70
CA ILE A 266 0.23 -14.98 7.57
C ILE A 266 0.48 -14.51 8.99
N THR A 267 -0.57 -14.01 9.63
CA THR A 267 -0.51 -13.49 10.99
C THR A 267 -1.49 -14.23 11.90
N GLU A 268 -1.14 -14.34 13.18
CA GLU A 268 -1.95 -15.00 14.20
C GLU A 268 -2.00 -14.19 15.50
N ASN A 269 -3.18 -14.13 16.12
CA ASN A 269 -3.37 -13.74 17.51
C ASN A 269 -4.35 -14.69 18.19
N ASP A 270 -4.65 -14.45 19.47
CA ASP A 270 -5.54 -15.29 20.29
C ASP A 270 -6.96 -15.48 19.70
N TYR A 271 -7.37 -14.64 18.76
CA TYR A 271 -8.74 -14.59 18.23
C TYR A 271 -8.82 -14.87 16.73
N HIS A 272 -7.79 -14.56 15.96
CA HIS A 272 -7.82 -14.59 14.50
C HIS A 272 -6.53 -15.16 13.90
N ARG A 273 -6.69 -15.82 12.75
CA ARG A 273 -5.63 -16.07 11.78
C ARG A 273 -6.00 -15.31 10.52
N CYS A 274 -5.03 -14.60 9.94
CA CYS A 274 -5.24 -13.82 8.73
C CYS A 274 -4.15 -14.08 7.69
N VAL A 275 -4.53 -13.97 6.42
CA VAL A 275 -3.63 -13.92 5.27
C VAL A 275 -3.80 -12.54 4.64
N SER A 276 -2.72 -11.77 4.59
CA SER A 276 -2.72 -10.38 4.15
C SER A 276 -1.75 -10.20 2.99
N TRP A 277 -2.16 -9.57 1.90
CA TRP A 277 -1.29 -9.24 0.76
C TRP A 277 -1.72 -7.93 0.10
N SER A 278 -0.84 -7.36 -0.72
CA SER A 278 -1.10 -6.11 -1.43
C SER A 278 -1.10 -6.35 -2.94
N PRO A 279 -2.28 -6.58 -3.57
CA PRO A 279 -2.35 -6.79 -5.02
C PRO A 279 -1.98 -5.54 -5.82
N LEU A 280 -2.17 -4.36 -5.20
CA LEU A 280 -1.75 -3.06 -5.69
C LEU A 280 -1.07 -2.32 -4.53
N PRO A 281 -0.07 -1.46 -4.79
CA PRO A 281 0.52 -0.62 -3.74
C PRO A 281 -0.57 0.15 -2.97
N GLY A 282 -0.47 0.24 -1.66
CA GLY A 282 -1.44 1.01 -0.85
C GLY A 282 -2.83 0.37 -0.68
N ILE A 283 -3.10 -0.77 -1.31
CA ILE A 283 -4.29 -1.59 -1.08
C ILE A 283 -3.88 -2.87 -0.39
N VAL A 284 -4.54 -3.21 0.71
CA VAL A 284 -4.35 -4.49 1.40
C VAL A 284 -5.61 -5.31 1.26
N THR A 285 -5.44 -6.57 0.84
CA THR A 285 -6.47 -7.59 0.91
C THR A 285 -6.16 -8.55 2.04
N ASP A 286 -7.16 -8.80 2.88
CA ASP A 286 -7.08 -9.65 4.05
C ASP A 286 -8.13 -10.77 3.95
N VAL A 287 -7.74 -11.99 4.29
CA VAL A 287 -8.67 -13.08 4.57
C VAL A 287 -8.43 -13.56 5.99
N CYS A 288 -9.41 -13.32 6.86
CA CYS A 288 -9.34 -13.65 8.27
C CYS A 288 -10.37 -14.71 8.65
N SER A 289 -10.03 -15.51 9.65
CA SER A 289 -10.96 -16.44 10.30
C SER A 289 -10.72 -16.43 11.79
N THR A 290 -11.75 -16.77 12.56
CA THR A 290 -11.57 -17.07 14.00
C THR A 290 -10.49 -18.14 14.17
N MET A 291 -9.56 -17.92 15.12
CA MET A 291 -8.45 -18.81 15.44
C MET A 291 -9.01 -20.21 15.73
N THR A 292 -8.34 -21.25 15.26
CA THR A 292 -8.71 -22.69 15.32
C THR A 292 -9.81 -23.19 14.37
N LEU A 293 -10.57 -22.30 13.72
CA LEU A 293 -11.68 -22.71 12.86
C LEU A 293 -11.22 -23.26 11.50
N LEU A 294 -10.19 -22.64 10.93
CA LEU A 294 -9.63 -22.99 9.63
C LEU A 294 -8.10 -23.11 9.70
N PRO A 295 -7.52 -24.18 9.12
CA PRO A 295 -6.07 -24.28 8.95
C PRO A 295 -5.57 -23.21 7.96
N ALA A 296 -4.28 -22.84 8.07
CA ALA A 296 -3.66 -21.84 7.19
C ALA A 296 -3.81 -22.18 5.69
N ASP A 297 -3.70 -23.46 5.33
CA ASP A 297 -3.86 -23.93 3.94
C ASP A 297 -5.25 -23.63 3.36
N ASP A 298 -6.31 -23.77 4.18
CA ASP A 298 -7.67 -23.43 3.74
C ASP A 298 -7.83 -21.92 3.59
N LEU A 299 -7.26 -21.12 4.50
CA LEU A 299 -7.26 -19.66 4.36
C LEU A 299 -6.52 -19.21 3.10
N LEU A 300 -5.35 -19.76 2.82
CA LEU A 300 -4.58 -19.48 1.60
C LEU A 300 -5.35 -19.86 0.34
N ARG A 301 -6.14 -20.94 0.39
CA ARG A 301 -6.99 -21.34 -0.72
C ARG A 301 -8.15 -20.38 -0.93
N VAL A 302 -8.76 -19.84 0.13
CA VAL A 302 -9.75 -18.76 0.02
C VAL A 302 -9.08 -17.52 -0.58
N ALA A 303 -7.96 -17.07 -0.03
CA ALA A 303 -7.19 -15.91 -0.49
C ALA A 303 -6.89 -15.96 -2.00
N ARG A 304 -6.36 -17.09 -2.49
CA ARG A 304 -6.08 -17.30 -3.93
C ARG A 304 -7.32 -17.34 -4.82
N SER A 305 -8.51 -17.41 -4.25
CA SER A 305 -9.77 -17.40 -4.99
C SER A 305 -10.48 -16.05 -4.91
N VAL A 306 -9.98 -15.09 -4.14
CA VAL A 306 -10.48 -13.71 -4.14
C VAL A 306 -10.12 -13.07 -5.48
N PRO A 307 -11.07 -12.45 -6.19
CA PRO A 307 -10.76 -11.69 -7.39
C PRO A 307 -9.80 -10.54 -7.06
N GLU A 308 -8.92 -10.17 -7.99
CA GLU A 308 -8.12 -8.96 -7.82
C GLU A 308 -9.03 -7.72 -7.99
N PRO A 309 -8.82 -6.67 -7.18
CA PRO A 309 -9.50 -5.38 -7.35
C PRO A 309 -9.07 -4.64 -8.62
#